data_AF-A0A8S2XF31-F1
#
_entry.id   AF-A0A8S2XF31-F1
#
_cell.length_a   1.000
_cell.length_b   1.000
_cell.length_c   1.000
_cell.angle_alpha   90.00
_cell.angle_beta   90.00
_cell.angle_gamma   90.00
#
_symmetry.space_group_name_H-M   'P 1'
#
loop_
_entity.id
_entity.type
_entity.pdbx_description
1 polymer ?
#
loop_
_entity_poly.entity_id
_entity_poly.type
_entity_poly.pdbx_seq_one_letter_code
_entity_poly.pdbx_strand_id
1 'polypeptide(L)' 'EGHGTYRWPNGDNYVGSWMNNDRTGNGVYIWANDDRYEGEFLCGELHGSGRFQCSNGKKLEGQWIHGIYIKTSSSSME' A
#
# COMPACT_ATOMS: atom_id res chain seq x y z
N GLU A 1 17.99 1.47 7.48
CA GLU A 1 17.13 1.90 6.37
C GLU A 1 17.68 1.36 5.07
N GLY A 2 16.82 0.85 4.20
CA GLY A 2 17.25 0.32 2.91
C GLY A 2 16.08 0.09 1.99
N HIS A 3 16.33 0.08 0.68
CA HIS A 3 15.34 -0.34 -0.31
C HIS A 3 15.55 -1.82 -0.62
N GLY A 4 14.47 -2.58 -0.58
CA GLY A 4 14.52 -4.02 -0.73
C GLY A 4 13.30 -4.56 -1.45
N THR A 5 13.50 -5.67 -2.15
CA THR A 5 12.42 -6.49 -2.67
C THR A 5 12.28 -7.73 -1.81
N TYR A 6 11.06 -8.02 -1.37
CA TYR A 6 10.74 -9.26 -0.67
C TYR A 6 9.62 -9.97 -1.40
N ARG A 7 9.83 -11.27 -1.65
CA ARG A 7 8.83 -12.13 -2.27
C ARG A 7 8.46 -13.22 -1.29
N TRP A 8 7.19 -13.24 -0.91
CA TRP A 8 6.65 -14.26 -0.03
C TRP A 8 6.39 -15.55 -0.82
N PRO A 9 6.45 -16.72 -0.16
CA PRO A 9 6.16 -18.00 -0.80
C PRO A 9 4.68 -18.14 -1.22
N ASN A 10 3.78 -17.34 -0.65
CA ASN A 10 2.37 -17.30 -1.05
C ASN A 10 2.14 -16.60 -2.41
N GLY A 11 3.17 -15.97 -2.98
CA GLY A 11 3.09 -15.23 -4.23
C GLY A 11 3.04 -13.71 -4.07
N ASP A 12 2.90 -13.18 -2.85
CA ASP A 12 2.96 -11.74 -2.61
C ASP A 12 4.38 -11.21 -2.86
N ASN A 13 4.48 -9.94 -3.24
CA ASN A 13 5.74 -9.26 -3.50
C ASN A 13 5.67 -7.84 -2.93
N TYR A 14 6.75 -7.38 -2.33
CA TYR A 14 6.89 -6.00 -1.88
C TYR A 14 8.19 -5.43 -2.39
N VAL A 15 8.15 -4.20 -2.90
CA VAL A 15 9.30 -3.44 -3.35
C VAL A 15 9.21 -2.07 -2.71
N GLY A 16 10.13 -1.73 -1.81
CA GLY A 16 10.04 -0.45 -1.11
C GLY A 16 11.09 -0.27 -0.04
N SER A 17 10.85 0.72 0.80
CA SER A 17 11.70 1.03 1.95
C SER A 17 11.45 0.10 3.13
N TRP A 18 12.55 -0.29 3.79
CA TRP A 18 12.57 -1.16 4.95
C TRP A 18 13.34 -0.49 6.08
N MET A 19 12.80 -0.62 7.30
CA MET A 19 13.43 -0.16 8.53
C MET A 19 13.10 -1.13 9.64
N ASN A 20 14.11 -1.61 10.38
CA ASN A 20 13.94 -2.56 11.48
C ASN A 20 13.15 -3.82 11.11
N ASN A 21 13.40 -4.39 9.93
CA ASN A 21 12.65 -5.54 9.38
C ASN A 21 11.17 -5.28 9.07
N ASP A 22 10.70 -4.04 9.21
CA ASP A 22 9.36 -3.61 8.86
C ASP A 22 9.35 -2.77 7.58
N ARG A 23 8.25 -2.86 6.84
CA ARG A 23 7.99 -2.03 5.66
C ARG A 23 7.66 -0.62 6.15
N THR A 24 8.35 0.38 5.61
CA THR A 24 8.15 1.78 6.00
C THR A 24 8.34 2.70 4.80
N GLY A 25 7.82 3.92 4.86
CA GLY A 25 7.97 4.90 3.80
C GLY A 25 7.31 4.43 2.51
N ASN A 26 7.84 4.85 1.36
CA ASN A 26 7.23 4.54 0.07
C ASN A 26 7.54 3.11 -0.37
N GLY A 27 6.51 2.41 -0.87
CA GLY A 27 6.65 1.07 -1.41
C GLY A 27 5.52 0.67 -2.33
N VAL A 28 5.69 -0.50 -2.93
CA VAL A 28 4.72 -1.16 -3.78
C VAL A 28 4.51 -2.56 -3.23
N TYR A 29 3.27 -2.90 -2.87
CA TYR A 29 2.88 -4.25 -2.48
C TYR A 29 2.02 -4.85 -3.59
N ILE A 30 2.36 -6.04 -4.05
CA ILE A 30 1.65 -6.80 -5.07
C ILE A 30 1.19 -8.08 -4.40
N TRP A 31 -0.12 -8.26 -4.28
CA TRP A 31 -0.68 -9.51 -3.76
C TRP A 31 -0.63 -10.60 -4.82
N ALA A 32 -0.62 -11.86 -4.37
CA ALA A 32 -0.69 -13.03 -5.23
C ALA A 32 -1.96 -13.07 -6.11
N ASN A 33 -2.98 -12.29 -5.75
CA ASN A 33 -4.24 -12.15 -6.49
C ASN A 33 -4.20 -11.04 -7.56
N ASP A 34 -3.00 -10.57 -7.94
CA ASP A 34 -2.74 -9.46 -8.88
C ASP A 34 -3.23 -8.08 -8.40
N ASP A 35 -3.69 -7.96 -7.16
CA ASP A 35 -3.94 -6.65 -6.56
C ASP A 35 -2.60 -5.93 -6.33
N ARG A 36 -2.59 -4.61 -6.49
CA ARG A 36 -1.39 -3.78 -6.34
C ARG A 36 -1.69 -2.56 -5.50
N TYR A 37 -0.86 -2.29 -4.52
CA TYR A 37 -0.84 -1.05 -3.76
C TYR A 37 0.48 -0.34 -3.97
N GLU A 38 0.43 0.96 -4.20
CA GLU A 38 1.58 1.85 -4.28
C GLU A 38 1.33 3.04 -3.38
N GLY A 39 2.16 3.25 -2.36
CA GLY A 39 1.94 4.30 -1.39
C GLY A 39 2.88 4.21 -0.20
N GLU A 40 2.50 4.90 0.86
CA GLU A 40 3.27 4.91 2.10
C GLU A 40 2.95 3.69 2.97
N PHE A 41 3.95 3.26 3.73
CA PHE A 41 3.89 2.15 4.66
C PHE A 41 4.38 2.63 6.02
N LEU A 42 3.74 2.15 7.07
CA LEU A 42 4.13 2.41 8.45
C LEU A 42 3.99 1.12 9.25
N CYS A 43 5.07 0.68 9.89
CA CYS A 43 5.09 -0.55 10.69
C CYS A 43 4.53 -1.78 9.96
N GLY A 44 4.82 -1.93 8.66
CA GLY A 44 4.31 -3.05 7.88
C GLY A 44 2.91 -2.85 7.29
N GLU A 45 2.20 -1.77 7.63
CA GLU A 45 0.82 -1.54 7.21
C GLU A 45 0.73 -0.43 6.16
N LEU A 46 -0.33 -0.46 5.34
CA LEU A 46 -0.62 0.61 4.38
C LEU A 46 -0.97 1.88 5.15
N HIS A 47 -0.31 2.98 4.82
CA HIS A 47 -0.48 4.25 5.52
C HIS A 47 -0.40 5.45 4.56
N GLY A 48 -0.78 6.63 5.03
CA GLY A 48 -0.61 7.90 4.31
C GLY A 48 -1.30 7.91 2.95
N SER A 49 -0.67 8.53 1.97
CA SER A 49 -1.22 8.62 0.62
C SER A 49 -0.88 7.37 -0.17
N GLY A 50 -1.89 6.72 -0.75
CA GLY A 50 -1.69 5.50 -1.51
C GLY A 50 -2.73 5.24 -2.58
N ARG A 51 -2.29 4.50 -3.59
CA ARG A 51 -3.06 4.02 -4.72
C ARG A 51 -3.17 2.52 -4.67
N PHE A 52 -4.38 2.03 -4.51
CA PHE A 52 -4.71 0.62 -4.64
C PHE A 52 -5.35 0.36 -6.01
N GLN A 53 -4.94 -0.72 -6.64
CA GLN A 53 -5.44 -1.20 -7.92
C GLN A 53 -5.84 -2.66 -7.73
N CYS A 54 -7.13 -2.95 -7.90
CA CYS A 54 -7.61 -4.32 -7.94
C CYS A 54 -7.20 -4.97 -9.27
N SER A 55 -7.01 -6.27 -9.28
CA SER A 55 -6.83 -7.03 -10.53
C SER A 55 -8.02 -6.90 -11.49
N ASN A 56 -9.21 -6.62 -10.95
CA ASN A 56 -10.42 -6.29 -11.72
C ASN A 56 -10.37 -4.90 -12.40
N GLY A 57 -9.25 -4.17 -12.33
CA GLY A 57 -9.04 -2.86 -12.98
C GLY A 57 -9.58 -1.66 -12.20
N LYS A 58 -10.26 -1.87 -11.07
CA LYS A 58 -10.72 -0.79 -10.17
C LYS A 58 -9.52 -0.14 -9.50
N LYS A 59 -9.48 1.19 -9.48
CA LYS A 59 -8.43 1.98 -8.84
C LYS A 59 -9.03 2.81 -7.72
N LEU A 60 -8.38 2.80 -6.55
CA LEU A 60 -8.73 3.55 -5.36
C LEU A 60 -7.52 4.40 -4.99
N GLU A 61 -7.66 5.70 -5.04
CA GLU A 61 -6.62 6.66 -4.71
C GLU A 61 -7.13 7.48 -3.52
N GLY A 62 -6.32 7.60 -2.47
CA GLY A 62 -6.74 8.31 -1.26
C GLY A 62 -5.83 8.03 -0.07
N GLN A 63 -6.35 8.31 1.12
CA GLN A 63 -5.63 8.13 2.37
C GLN A 63 -5.83 6.72 2.92
N TRP A 64 -4.78 6.15 3.50
CA TRP A 64 -4.78 4.85 4.14
C TRP A 64 -4.30 5.00 5.59
N ILE A 65 -4.99 4.37 6.53
CA ILE A 65 -4.60 4.38 7.94
C ILE A 65 -4.73 2.95 8.47
N HIS A 66 -3.62 2.34 8.86
CA HIS A 66 -3.53 0.96 9.37
C HIS A 66 -4.22 -0.05 8.43
N GLY A 67 -3.92 0.04 7.13
CA GLY A 67 -4.52 -0.85 6.13
C GLY A 67 -5.95 -0.49 5.71
N ILE A 68 -6.57 0.54 6.29
CA ILE A 68 -7.95 0.93 5.99
C ILE A 68 -7.97 2.12 5.03
N TYR A 69 -8.64 1.96 3.88
CA TYR A 69 -8.90 3.07 2.95
C TYR A 69 -9.87 4.07 3.57
N ILE A 70 -9.38 5.28 3.81
CA ILE A 70 -10.19 6.41 4.25
C ILE A 70 -10.77 7.05 3.01
N LYS A 71 -12.03 6.74 2.74
CA LYS A 71 -12.82 7.47 1.75
C LYS A 71 -13.06 8.86 2.30
N THR A 72 -12.23 9.82 1.93
CA THR A 72 -12.61 11.23 2.02
C THR A 72 -13.76 11.44 1.05
N SER A 73 -14.99 11.29 1.56
CA SER A 73 -16.10 12.02 0.96
C SER A 73 -15.64 13.47 0.94
N SER A 74 -15.35 14.02 -0.23
CA SER A 74 -15.53 15.45 -0.44
C SER A 74 -17.00 15.72 -0.14
N SER A 75 -17.31 15.88 1.14
CA SER A 75 -18.42 16.68 1.57
C SER A 75 -18.02 18.09 1.16
N SER A 76 -18.26 18.42 -0.10
CA SER A 76 -18.65 19.78 -0.43
C SER A 76 -19.86 20.05 0.44
N MET A 77 -19.61 20.62 1.62
CA MET A 77 -20.64 21.35 2.34
C MET A 77 -21.05 22.48 1.39
N GLU A 78 -22.19 22.29 0.74
CA GLU A 78 -22.99 23.40 0.22
C GLU A 78 -23.40 24.32 1.37
#